data_AF-A0A379AGB8-F1
#
_entry.id   AF-A0A379AGB8-F1
#
_cell.length_a   1.000
_cell.length_b   1.000
_cell.length_c   1.000
_cell.angle_alpha   90.00
_cell.angle_beta   90.00
_cell.angle_gamma   90.00
#
_symmetry.space_group_name_H-M   'P 1'
#
loop_
_entity.id
_entity.type
_entity.pdbx_description
1 polymer ?
#
loop_
_entity_poly.entity_id
_entity_poly.type
_entity_poly.pdbx_seq_one_letter_code
_entity_poly.pdbx_strand_id
1 'polypeptide(L)'
;MPAVADALPIKNAGQTRRRGLELSLDQQFAWDWRLKMAYTLLDARYRTNACGSDSCDGNRIPGIARNMAYAGLGYLPEQGFYAGSEVRYLSQIAAEDQNSVNTPSLHRCSG
;
A
#
# COMPACT_ATOMS: atom_id res chain seq x y z
N MET A 1 -34.10 10.45 -35.70
CA MET A 1 -33.32 10.70 -34.46
C MET A 1 -32.44 9.49 -34.23
N PRO A 2 -31.09 9.56 -34.29
CA PRO A 2 -30.25 8.44 -33.89
C PRO A 2 -29.92 8.53 -32.41
N ALA A 3 -29.96 7.40 -31.72
CA ALA A 3 -29.52 7.26 -30.33
C ALA A 3 -27.99 7.31 -30.29
N VAL A 4 -27.43 8.29 -29.57
CA VAL A 4 -26.06 8.22 -29.06
C VAL A 4 -26.06 7.23 -27.91
N ALA A 5 -25.60 6.01 -28.18
CA ALA A 5 -25.11 5.11 -27.16
C ALA A 5 -23.61 4.98 -27.38
N ASP A 6 -22.85 5.96 -26.90
CA ASP A 6 -21.43 5.78 -26.58
C ASP A 6 -21.34 4.81 -25.40
N ALA A 7 -21.62 3.54 -25.64
CA ALA A 7 -21.23 2.48 -24.73
C ALA A 7 -19.72 2.30 -24.91
N LEU A 8 -18.94 3.00 -24.08
CA LEU A 8 -17.53 2.65 -23.88
C LEU A 8 -17.49 1.13 -23.66
N PRO A 9 -16.79 0.34 -24.50
CA PRO A 9 -16.79 -1.10 -24.38
C PRO A 9 -16.32 -1.45 -22.97
N ILE A 10 -17.20 -2.11 -22.20
CA ILE A 10 -16.86 -2.61 -20.87
C ILE A 10 -15.86 -3.74 -21.10
N LYS A 11 -14.59 -3.39 -21.10
CA LYS A 11 -13.50 -4.34 -21.30
C LYS A 11 -13.47 -5.23 -20.07
N ASN A 12 -13.65 -6.53 -20.24
CA ASN A 12 -13.48 -7.49 -19.14
C ASN A 12 -12.07 -7.27 -18.55
N ALA A 13 -12.02 -6.77 -17.32
CA ALA A 13 -10.77 -6.48 -16.64
C ALA A 13 -9.93 -7.76 -16.63
N GLY A 14 -8.74 -7.70 -17.23
CA GLY A 14 -7.83 -8.84 -17.26
C GLY A 14 -7.63 -9.43 -15.86
N GLN A 15 -7.34 -10.72 -15.79
CA GLN A 15 -7.15 -11.39 -14.51
C GLN A 15 -6.02 -10.71 -13.72
N THR A 16 -6.28 -10.40 -12.45
CA THR A 16 -5.28 -9.87 -11.53
C THR A 16 -4.94 -10.91 -10.48
N ARG A 17 -3.73 -10.83 -9.93
CA ARG A 17 -3.31 -11.66 -8.81
C ARG A 17 -2.66 -10.80 -7.75
N ARG A 18 -3.14 -10.95 -6.51
CA ARG A 18 -2.61 -10.29 -5.32
C ARG A 18 -2.13 -11.35 -4.36
N ARG A 19 -0.85 -11.29 -3.97
CA ARG A 19 -0.26 -12.15 -2.94
C ARG A 19 0.49 -11.26 -1.97
N GLY A 20 0.35 -11.54 -0.68
CA GLY A 20 1.01 -10.73 0.32
C GLY A 20 1.33 -11.50 1.59
N LEU A 21 2.09 -10.81 2.43
CA LEU A 21 2.42 -11.19 3.79
C LEU A 21 2.11 -9.98 4.68
N GLU A 22 1.48 -10.25 5.82
CA GLU A 22 1.20 -9.25 6.84
C GLU A 22 1.79 -9.71 8.16
N LEU A 23 2.50 -8.80 8.82
CA LEU A 23 3.13 -9.00 10.12
C LEU A 23 2.71 -7.86 11.04
N SER A 24 2.36 -8.19 12.27
CA SER A 24 2.04 -7.20 13.31
C SER A 24 2.64 -7.60 14.64
N LEU A 25 2.99 -6.59 15.43
CA LEU A 25 3.46 -6.72 16.81
C LEU A 25 2.83 -5.63 17.66
N ASP A 26 2.30 -6.02 18.81
CA ASP A 26 1.89 -5.13 19.89
C ASP A 26 2.49 -5.66 21.18
N GLN A 27 3.43 -4.92 21.76
CA GLN A 27 4.21 -5.39 22.90
C GLN A 27 4.44 -4.27 23.92
N GLN A 28 4.19 -4.60 25.19
CA GLN A 28 4.70 -3.86 26.33
C GLN A 28 5.98 -4.54 26.82
N PHE A 29 7.15 -3.92 26.63
CA PHE A 29 8.45 -4.57 26.88
C PHE A 29 9.23 -3.99 28.06
N ALA A 30 8.67 -2.96 28.70
CA ALA A 30 9.01 -2.46 30.03
C ALA A 30 7.74 -1.86 30.64
N TRP A 31 7.72 -1.53 31.94
CA TRP A 31 6.50 -1.11 32.66
C TRP A 31 5.62 -0.15 31.86
N ASP A 32 6.16 0.97 31.41
CA ASP A 32 5.36 2.02 30.77
C ASP A 32 5.60 2.13 29.26
N TRP A 33 6.44 1.27 28.68
CA TRP A 33 6.79 1.34 27.26
C TRP A 33 5.90 0.43 26.42
N ARG A 34 5.24 1.01 25.41
CA ARG A 34 4.45 0.27 24.42
C ARG A 34 5.01 0.46 23.02
N LEU A 35 5.26 -0.66 22.35
CA LEU A 35 5.68 -0.73 20.96
C LEU A 35 4.56 -1.34 20.13
N LYS A 36 4.20 -0.65 19.04
CA LYS A 36 3.30 -1.18 18.01
C LYS A 36 4.01 -1.14 16.67
N MET A 37 3.97 -2.24 15.94
CA MET A 37 4.52 -2.32 14.60
C MET A 37 3.58 -3.09 13.69
N ALA A 38 3.51 -2.66 12.43
CA ALA A 38 2.83 -3.40 11.38
C ALA A 38 3.62 -3.29 10.08
N TYR A 39 3.70 -4.38 9.33
CA TYR A 39 4.34 -4.43 8.04
C TYR A 39 3.53 -5.28 7.07
N THR A 40 3.30 -4.74 5.88
CA THR A 40 2.60 -5.41 4.80
C THR A 40 3.49 -5.42 3.57
N LEU A 41 3.71 -6.63 3.05
CA LEU A 41 4.26 -6.86 1.72
C LEU A 41 3.13 -7.30 0.80
N LEU A 42 2.84 -6.56 -0.26
CA LEU A 42 1.77 -6.87 -1.22
C LEU A 42 2.31 -6.85 -2.65
N ASP A 43 2.37 -8.02 -3.28
CA ASP A 43 2.68 -8.18 -4.69
C ASP A 43 1.37 -8.35 -5.48
N ALA A 44 0.90 -7.25 -6.06
CA ALA A 44 -0.31 -7.17 -6.86
C ALA A 44 0.06 -6.93 -8.33
N ARG A 45 -0.26 -7.87 -9.21
CA ARG A 45 0.11 -7.82 -10.64
C ARG A 45 -1.03 -8.22 -11.56
N TYR A 46 -0.99 -7.74 -12.80
CA TYR A 46 -1.78 -8.27 -13.90
C TYR A 46 -1.26 -9.65 -14.32
N ARG A 47 -2.18 -10.55 -14.67
CA ARG A 47 -1.90 -11.95 -15.01
C ARG A 47 -2.27 -12.31 -16.45
N THR A 48 -2.99 -11.42 -17.11
CA THR A 48 -3.33 -11.47 -18.53
C THR A 48 -3.27 -10.04 -19.04
N ASN A 49 -2.93 -9.84 -20.30
CA ASN A 49 -2.86 -8.49 -20.87
C ASN A 49 -4.22 -7.76 -20.78
N ALA A 50 -4.32 -6.80 -19.85
CA ALA A 50 -5.49 -5.96 -19.67
C ALA A 50 -5.42 -4.67 -20.51
N CYS A 51 -4.24 -4.33 -21.04
CA CYS A 51 -3.91 -3.00 -21.57
C CYS A 51 -4.14 -2.84 -23.08
N GLY A 52 -4.79 -3.80 -23.74
CA GLY A 52 -5.19 -3.65 -25.15
C GLY A 52 -4.06 -4.04 -26.09
N SER A 53 -3.61 -3.11 -26.95
CA SER A 53 -2.53 -3.37 -27.91
C SER A 53 -1.16 -3.52 -27.25
N ASP A 54 -0.95 -2.90 -26.09
CA ASP A 54 0.28 -3.01 -25.32
C ASP A 54 0.17 -4.12 -24.26
N SER A 55 1.26 -4.86 -24.02
CA SER A 55 1.31 -5.89 -22.98
C SER A 55 1.58 -5.28 -21.61
N CYS A 56 0.66 -5.47 -20.67
CA CYS A 56 0.89 -5.22 -19.25
C CYS A 56 0.85 -6.49 -18.40
N ASP A 57 1.05 -7.66 -19.00
CA ASP A 57 1.15 -8.89 -18.24
C ASP A 57 2.38 -8.87 -17.31
N GLY A 58 2.19 -9.21 -16.03
CA GLY A 58 3.22 -9.15 -15.01
C GLY A 58 3.52 -7.76 -14.42
N ASN A 59 2.92 -6.70 -14.97
CA ASN A 59 3.01 -5.35 -14.42
C ASN A 59 2.29 -5.24 -13.08
N ARG A 60 2.77 -4.35 -12.21
CA ARG A 60 2.14 -4.08 -10.91
C ARG A 60 0.88 -3.26 -11.11
N ILE A 61 -0.14 -3.59 -10.33
CA ILE A 61 -1.37 -2.81 -10.29
C ILE A 61 -1.06 -1.40 -9.75
N PRO A 62 -1.43 -0.33 -10.46
CA PRO A 62 -1.23 1.04 -10.00
C PRO A 62 -1.95 1.36 -8.69
N GLY A 63 -1.47 2.39 -7.99
CA GLY A 63 -2.12 2.87 -6.77
C GLY A 63 -1.87 2.04 -5.49
N ILE A 64 -1.09 0.97 -5.57
CA ILE A 64 -0.77 0.11 -4.42
C ILE A 64 0.73 0.11 -4.14
N ALA A 65 1.13 0.48 -2.92
CA ALA A 65 2.52 0.35 -2.46
C ALA A 65 2.84 -1.11 -2.17
N ARG A 66 3.99 -1.58 -2.67
CA ARG A 66 4.44 -2.96 -2.42
C ARG A 66 4.81 -3.20 -0.97
N ASN A 67 5.42 -2.22 -0.32
CA ASN A 67 5.82 -2.27 1.07
C ASN A 67 5.14 -1.13 1.84
N MET A 68 4.47 -1.48 2.92
CA MET A 68 3.86 -0.52 3.84
C MET A 68 4.32 -0.89 5.24
N ALA A 69 4.81 0.09 6.00
CA ALA A 69 5.26 -0.12 7.37
C ALA A 69 4.74 0.96 8.30
N TYR A 70 4.46 0.56 9.53
CA TYR A 70 4.12 1.41 10.65
C TYR A 70 4.97 0.98 11.85
N ALA A 71 5.50 1.95 12.58
CA ALA A 71 6.06 1.72 13.91
C ALA A 71 5.70 2.88 14.81
N GLY A 72 5.23 2.58 16.02
CA GLY A 72 4.89 3.53 17.06
C GLY A 72 5.50 3.10 18.38
N LEU A 73 6.11 4.04 19.09
CA LEU A 73 6.68 3.83 20.41
C LEU A 73 6.11 4.88 21.36
N GLY A 74 5.56 4.42 22.49
CA GLY A 74 4.97 5.27 23.51
C GLY A 74 5.54 4.99 24.90
N TYR A 75 5.73 6.05 25.67
CA TYR A 75 5.96 6.03 27.11
C TYR A 75 4.66 6.49 27.81
N LEU A 76 4.03 5.58 28.54
CA LEU A 76 2.66 5.67 29.02
C LEU A 76 2.57 5.22 30.50
N PRO A 77 3.13 5.99 31.44
CA PRO A 77 3.04 5.67 32.86
C PRO A 77 1.64 5.89 33.41
N GLU A 78 1.32 5.25 34.54
CA GLU A 78 0.03 5.44 35.22
C GLU A 78 -0.19 6.89 35.68
N GLN A 79 0.90 7.60 36.02
CA GLN A 79 0.87 8.97 36.51
C GLN A 79 2.06 9.76 35.95
N GLY A 80 1.87 11.06 35.73
CA GLY A 80 2.93 11.96 35.26
C GLY A 80 2.94 12.14 33.74
N PHE A 81 4.12 12.41 33.20
CA PHE A 81 4.30 12.76 31.79
C PHE A 81 4.22 11.55 30.86
N TYR A 82 3.59 11.73 29.70
CA TYR A 82 3.51 10.75 28.64
C TYR A 82 4.08 11.33 27.33
N ALA A 83 4.62 10.46 26.49
CA ALA A 83 5.11 10.84 25.17
C ALA A 83 4.95 9.69 24.19
N GLY A 84 4.93 10.02 22.90
CA GLY A 84 4.94 9.01 21.86
C GLY A 84 5.62 9.53 20.61
N SER A 85 5.97 8.60 19.74
CA SER A 85 6.37 8.91 18.37
C SER A 85 5.94 7.78 17.47
N GLU A 86 5.61 8.11 16.22
CA GLU A 86 5.30 7.14 15.20
C GLU A 86 5.94 7.50 13.86
N VAL A 87 6.17 6.46 13.07
CA VAL A 87 6.65 6.54 11.70
C VAL A 87 5.78 5.68 10.79
N ARG A 88 5.48 6.22 9.61
CA ARG A 88 4.78 5.54 8.52
C ARG A 88 5.64 5.57 7.28
N TYR A 89 5.72 4.43 6.60
CA TYR A 89 6.44 4.26 5.34
C TYR A 89 5.54 3.64 4.27
N LEU A 90 5.58 4.21 3.07
CA LEU A 90 5.03 3.62 1.85
C LEU A 90 6.13 3.63 0.78
N SER A 91 6.40 2.46 0.19
CA SER A 91 7.29 2.39 -0.98
C SER A 91 6.67 3.11 -2.18
N GLN A 92 7.49 3.39 -3.20
CA GLN A 92 7.03 3.90 -4.49
C GLN A 92 5.81 3.14 -5.04
N ILE A 93 4.89 3.88 -5.61
CA ILE A 93 3.65 3.38 -6.19
C ILE A 93 3.69 3.62 -7.69
N ALA A 94 3.27 2.63 -8.47
CA ALA A 94 3.11 2.81 -9.91
C ALA A 94 1.94 3.75 -10.20
N ALA A 95 2.16 4.75 -11.05
CA ALA A 95 1.14 5.73 -11.41
C ALA A 95 0.23 5.24 -12.56
N GLU A 96 0.72 4.33 -13.38
CA GLU A 96 0.06 3.83 -14.58
C GLU A 96 0.34 2.34 -14.80
N ASP A 97 -0.52 1.69 -15.59
CA ASP A 97 -0.51 0.23 -15.81
C ASP A 97 0.75 -0.28 -16.53
N GLN A 98 1.47 0.60 -17.23
CA GLN A 98 2.75 0.30 -17.90
C GLN A 98 3.93 0.30 -16.92
N ASN A 99 3.73 0.74 -15.67
CA ASN A 99 4.78 0.91 -14.64
C ASN A 99 5.94 1.83 -15.04
N SER A 100 5.82 2.63 -16.11
CA SER A 100 6.92 3.49 -16.58
C SER A 100 7.12 4.69 -15.66
N VAL A 101 6.03 5.15 -15.02
CA VAL A 101 6.04 6.24 -14.04
C VAL A 101 5.71 5.71 -12.65
N ASN A 102 6.53 6.12 -11.66
CA ASN A 102 6.33 5.78 -10.25
C ASN A 102 6.36 7.06 -9.39
N THR A 103 5.62 7.05 -8.29
CA THR A 103 5.74 8.07 -7.25
C THR A 103 7.03 7.85 -6.44
N PRO A 104 7.61 8.90 -5.84
CA PRO A 104 8.59 8.72 -4.77
C PRO A 104 8.00 7.90 -3.60
N SER A 105 8.87 7.30 -2.78
CA SER A 105 8.45 6.72 -1.51
C SER A 105 8.08 7.81 -0.50
N LEU A 106 7.10 7.52 0.36
CA LEU A 106 6.65 8.42 1.41
C LEU A 106 7.14 7.92 2.77
N HIS A 107 7.70 8.83 3.56
CA HIS A 107 8.00 8.63 4.96
C HIS A 107 7.40 9.78 5.76
N ARG A 108 6.66 9.48 6.82
CA ARG A 108 6.11 10.50 7.73
C ARG A 108 6.44 10.11 9.15
N CYS A 109 7.00 11.04 9.91
CA CYS A 109 7.22 10.91 11.34
C CYS A 109 6.34 11.94 12.08
N SER A 110 5.83 11.56 13.24
CA SER A 110 5.08 12.42 14.15
C SER A 110 5.37 12.01 15.60
N GLY A 111 5.24 12.94 16.54
CA GLY A 111 5.38 12.71 17.97
C GLY A 111 4.66 13.77 18.77
#